data_AF-A0A522W8Q1-F1
#
_entry.id   AF-A0A522W8Q1-F1
#
_cell.length_a   1.000
_cell.length_b   1.000
_cell.length_c   1.000
_cell.angle_alpha   90.00
_cell.angle_beta   90.00
_cell.angle_gamma   90.00
#
_symmetry.space_group_name_H-M   'P 1'
#
loop_
_entity.id
_entity.type
_entity.pdbx_description
1 polymer ?
#
loop_
_entity_poly.entity_id
_entity_poly.type
_entity_poly.pdbx_seq_one_letter_code
_entity_poly.pdbx_strand_id
1 'polypeptide(L)'
;MSQLMADKIQKDTSLGTYLSLTWEMVKMNVLSAMEYRVSFAMQVIGMIINDIGLVALWFIFFEKFPEIRGWTFRDTAALFAITTAQFSIVMILANGSFRMARMIANGEIDNFLSLPKNVLWQISLSKTEVSAFGDLLFGLVIYFFSGNLSFESFGLFILLSVITAVIFFNFIVITQSIAFFTGNFEEAAVQLFHALLGFTLYPQTAFFGILKIITLTILPAFFIAALPVEIFRNFNIFSLSLMIGFAAITFFIAIFVFKKGLRRYESGNLINIKI
;
A
#
# COMPACT_ATOMS: atom_id res chain seq x y z
N MET A 1 12.66 -23.54 31.61
CA MET A 1 12.46 -23.88 30.19
C MET A 1 11.54 -22.89 29.45
N SER A 2 10.58 -22.23 30.11
CA SER A 2 9.71 -21.19 29.49
C SER A 2 10.39 -19.83 29.26
N GLN A 3 11.30 -19.39 30.16
CA GLN A 3 12.05 -18.14 29.99
C GLN A 3 13.11 -18.22 28.87
N LEU A 4 13.79 -19.35 28.73
CA LEU A 4 14.81 -19.57 27.68
C LEU A 4 14.20 -19.59 26.27
N MET A 5 12.94 -20.01 26.11
CA MET A 5 12.23 -19.92 24.83
C MET A 5 11.76 -18.50 24.52
N ALA A 6 11.30 -17.76 25.53
CA ALA A 6 10.95 -16.34 25.38
C ALA A 6 12.18 -15.49 24.99
N ASP A 7 13.33 -15.72 25.63
CA ASP A 7 14.59 -15.03 25.31
C ASP A 7 15.11 -15.34 23.89
N LYS A 8 14.87 -16.57 23.40
CA LYS A 8 15.29 -17.00 22.06
C LYS A 8 14.44 -16.34 20.96
N ILE A 9 13.15 -16.15 21.20
CA ILE A 9 12.26 -15.38 20.31
C ILE A 9 12.61 -13.89 20.34
N GLN A 10 13.08 -13.38 21.49
CA GLN A 10 13.43 -11.97 21.67
C GLN A 10 14.67 -11.55 20.85
N LYS A 11 15.66 -12.44 20.68
CA LYS A 11 16.92 -12.15 19.96
C LYS A 11 17.00 -12.60 18.51
N ASP A 12 16.11 -13.47 18.04
CA ASP A 12 16.18 -13.91 16.64
C ASP A 12 15.69 -12.80 15.70
N THR A 13 16.64 -12.21 14.98
CA THR A 13 16.43 -11.20 13.94
C THR A 13 16.50 -11.79 12.54
N SER A 14 16.52 -13.12 12.41
CA SER A 14 16.53 -13.79 11.12
C SER A 14 15.30 -13.44 10.29
N LEU A 15 15.50 -13.35 8.98
CA LEU A 15 14.44 -13.10 8.01
C LEU A 15 13.30 -14.12 8.14
N GLY A 16 13.64 -15.39 8.38
CA GLY A 16 12.66 -16.47 8.57
C GLY A 16 11.73 -16.22 9.76
N THR A 17 12.25 -15.68 10.85
CA THR A 17 11.44 -15.30 12.02
C THR A 17 10.47 -14.18 11.67
N TYR A 18 10.92 -13.13 11.00
CA TYR A 18 10.05 -12.02 10.58
C TYR A 18 8.95 -12.47 9.62
N LEU A 19 9.25 -13.36 8.67
CA LEU A 19 8.26 -13.90 7.74
C LEU A 19 7.20 -14.74 8.47
N SER A 20 7.64 -15.63 9.36
CA SER A 20 6.73 -16.46 10.18
C SER A 20 5.82 -15.58 11.06
N LEU A 21 6.38 -14.58 11.73
CA LEU A 21 5.60 -13.67 12.57
C LEU A 21 4.64 -12.80 11.73
N THR A 22 5.07 -12.35 10.56
CA THR A 22 4.21 -11.59 9.63
C THR A 22 2.99 -12.42 9.25
N TRP A 23 3.19 -13.70 8.92
CA TRP A 23 2.12 -14.62 8.60
C TRP A 23 1.15 -14.80 9.78
N GLU A 24 1.65 -15.05 10.99
CA GLU A 24 0.79 -15.24 12.17
C GLU A 24 0.02 -13.96 12.54
N MET A 25 0.62 -12.77 12.41
CA MET A 25 -0.08 -11.50 12.64
C MET A 25 -1.23 -11.29 11.64
N VAL A 26 -0.96 -11.47 10.34
CA VAL A 26 -1.98 -11.34 9.29
C VAL A 26 -3.09 -12.36 9.50
N LYS A 27 -2.73 -13.62 9.76
CA LYS A 27 -3.67 -14.70 10.05
C LYS A 27 -4.55 -14.38 11.25
N MET A 28 -3.98 -13.84 12.34
CA MET A 28 -4.74 -13.44 13.52
C MET A 28 -5.71 -12.29 13.20
N ASN A 29 -5.30 -11.29 12.43
CA ASN A 29 -6.20 -10.20 11.99
C ASN A 29 -7.37 -10.75 11.16
N VAL A 30 -7.08 -11.67 10.22
CA VAL A 30 -8.11 -12.31 9.39
C VAL A 30 -9.05 -13.17 10.22
N LEU A 31 -8.54 -14.02 11.13
CA LEU A 31 -9.36 -14.85 12.00
C LEU A 31 -10.28 -14.02 12.90
N SER A 32 -9.78 -12.89 13.41
CA SER A 32 -10.59 -11.94 14.20
C SER A 32 -11.72 -11.33 13.36
N ALA A 33 -11.45 -10.96 12.11
CA ALA A 33 -12.48 -10.47 11.19
C ALA A 33 -13.50 -11.57 10.80
N MET A 34 -13.05 -12.81 10.69
CA MET A 34 -13.89 -13.98 10.38
C MET A 34 -14.80 -14.41 11.54
N GLU A 35 -14.68 -13.81 12.73
CA GLU A 35 -15.68 -13.97 13.79
C GLU A 35 -17.06 -13.47 13.30
N TYR A 36 -17.08 -12.37 12.54
CA TYR A 36 -18.27 -11.82 11.89
C TYR A 36 -18.33 -12.18 10.41
N ARG A 37 -18.46 -13.48 10.11
CA ARG A 37 -18.38 -14.06 8.74
C ARG A 37 -19.23 -13.35 7.69
N VAL A 38 -20.46 -12.95 8.04
CA VAL A 38 -21.35 -12.23 7.10
C VAL A 38 -20.78 -10.85 6.77
N SER A 39 -20.30 -10.11 7.77
CA SER A 39 -19.64 -8.82 7.56
C SER A 39 -18.37 -8.97 6.72
N PHE A 40 -17.58 -10.02 6.98
CA PHE A 40 -16.41 -10.34 6.17
C PHE A 40 -16.78 -10.54 4.69
N ALA A 41 -17.76 -11.41 4.42
CA ALA A 41 -18.19 -11.70 3.05
C ALA A 41 -18.78 -10.46 2.36
N MET A 42 -19.60 -9.66 3.07
CA MET A 42 -20.17 -8.43 2.52
C MET A 42 -19.10 -7.40 2.15
N GLN A 43 -18.04 -7.26 2.95
CA GLN A 43 -16.94 -6.35 2.63
C GLN A 43 -16.17 -6.79 1.39
N VAL A 44 -15.84 -8.08 1.28
CA VAL A 44 -15.12 -8.63 0.11
C VAL A 44 -15.97 -8.53 -1.15
N ILE A 45 -17.22 -9.00 -1.11
CA ILE A 45 -18.12 -8.97 -2.27
C ILE A 45 -18.47 -7.52 -2.65
N GLY A 46 -18.75 -6.67 -1.66
CA GLY A 46 -19.06 -5.27 -1.87
C GLY A 46 -17.92 -4.54 -2.57
N MET A 47 -16.67 -4.85 -2.22
CA MET A 47 -15.50 -4.26 -2.88
C MET A 47 -15.32 -4.77 -4.32
N ILE A 48 -15.52 -6.07 -4.57
CA ILE A 48 -15.53 -6.60 -5.94
C ILE A 48 -16.58 -5.89 -6.81
N ILE A 49 -17.79 -5.66 -6.27
CA ILE A 49 -18.85 -4.93 -6.98
C ILE A 49 -18.44 -3.47 -7.23
N ASN A 50 -17.79 -2.83 -6.25
CA ASN A 50 -17.28 -1.46 -6.38
C ASN A 50 -16.29 -1.34 -7.55
N ASP A 51 -15.30 -2.23 -7.59
CA ASP A 51 -14.27 -2.27 -8.63
C ASP A 51 -14.87 -2.58 -10.01
N ILE A 52 -15.82 -3.51 -10.10
CA ILE A 52 -16.56 -3.78 -11.34
C ILE A 52 -17.26 -2.52 -11.83
N GLY A 53 -17.91 -1.77 -10.93
CA GLY A 53 -18.55 -0.50 -11.26
C GLY A 53 -17.56 0.51 -11.85
N LEU A 54 -16.38 0.64 -11.22
CA LEU A 54 -15.35 1.58 -11.67
C LEU A 54 -14.77 1.20 -13.05
N VAL A 55 -14.47 -0.09 -13.28
CA VAL A 55 -13.96 -0.55 -14.58
C VAL A 55 -15.03 -0.54 -15.66
N ALA A 56 -16.30 -0.80 -15.33
CA ALA A 56 -17.41 -0.70 -16.29
C ALA A 56 -17.55 0.73 -16.85
N LEU A 57 -17.32 1.76 -16.04
CA LEU A 57 -17.31 3.15 -16.52
C LEU A 57 -16.22 3.36 -17.58
N TRP A 58 -15.01 2.84 -17.35
CA TRP A 58 -13.93 2.92 -18.32
C TRP A 58 -14.21 2.10 -19.58
N PHE A 59 -14.82 0.92 -19.43
CA PHE A 59 -15.25 0.11 -20.57
C PHE A 59 -16.20 0.90 -21.49
N ILE A 60 -17.28 1.45 -20.93
CA ILE A 60 -18.26 2.26 -21.68
C ILE A 60 -17.60 3.50 -22.31
N PHE A 61 -16.65 4.11 -21.60
CA PHE A 61 -15.90 5.25 -22.12
C PHE A 61 -15.06 4.89 -23.34
N PHE A 62 -14.31 3.78 -23.30
CA PHE A 62 -13.48 3.33 -24.41
C PHE A 62 -14.29 2.73 -25.57
N GLU A 63 -15.54 2.33 -25.37
CA GLU A 63 -16.45 2.04 -26.50
C GLU A 63 -16.72 3.28 -27.36
N LYS A 64 -16.77 4.47 -26.75
CA LYS A 64 -16.96 5.75 -27.46
C LYS A 64 -15.65 6.37 -27.93
N PHE A 65 -14.58 6.18 -27.17
CA PHE A 65 -13.25 6.73 -27.44
C PHE A 65 -12.22 5.60 -27.44
N PRO A 66 -12.07 4.84 -28.54
CA PRO A 66 -11.25 3.62 -28.57
C PRO A 66 -9.80 3.82 -28.16
N GLU A 67 -9.26 5.01 -28.42
CA GLU A 67 -7.92 5.39 -28.04
C GLU A 67 -7.87 6.85 -27.58
N ILE A 68 -7.13 7.10 -26.50
CA ILE A 68 -6.82 8.45 -26.04
C ILE A 68 -5.31 8.58 -25.83
N ARG A 69 -4.66 9.31 -26.75
CA ARG A 69 -3.22 9.61 -26.69
C ARG A 69 -2.38 8.34 -26.47
N GLY A 70 -2.66 7.26 -27.21
CA GLY A 70 -1.95 6.00 -27.11
C GLY A 70 -2.35 5.08 -25.96
N TRP A 71 -3.42 5.39 -25.22
CA TRP A 71 -4.02 4.50 -24.22
C TRP A 71 -5.33 3.92 -24.75
N THR A 72 -5.49 2.62 -24.56
CA THR A 72 -6.68 1.82 -24.89
C THR A 72 -7.32 1.28 -23.61
N PHE A 73 -8.50 0.67 -23.72
CA PHE A 73 -9.11 -0.05 -22.60
C PHE A 73 -8.18 -1.11 -22.00
N ARG A 74 -7.35 -1.77 -22.83
CA ARG A 74 -6.42 -2.79 -22.37
C ARG A 74 -5.35 -2.21 -21.43
N ASP A 75 -4.84 -1.03 -21.74
CA ASP A 75 -3.86 -0.34 -20.89
C ASP A 75 -4.51 0.09 -19.57
N THR A 76 -5.75 0.57 -19.62
CA THR A 76 -6.52 0.91 -18.43
C THR A 76 -6.86 -0.33 -17.58
N ALA A 77 -7.22 -1.46 -18.20
CA ALA A 77 -7.45 -2.71 -17.48
C ALA A 77 -6.16 -3.21 -16.80
N ALA A 78 -5.00 -3.08 -17.45
CA ALA A 78 -3.71 -3.39 -16.83
C ALA A 78 -3.36 -2.43 -15.69
N LEU A 79 -3.70 -1.14 -15.82
CA LEU A 79 -3.59 -0.16 -14.73
C LEU A 79 -4.42 -0.61 -13.53
N PHE A 80 -5.70 -0.96 -13.73
CA PHE A 80 -6.56 -1.44 -12.65
C PHE A 80 -6.02 -2.72 -12.03
N ALA A 81 -5.61 -3.71 -12.84
CA ALA A 81 -5.02 -4.95 -12.36
C ALA A 81 -3.86 -4.71 -11.39
N ILE A 82 -2.88 -3.89 -11.79
CA ILE A 82 -1.67 -3.63 -11.01
C ILE A 82 -1.99 -2.75 -9.79
N THR A 83 -2.82 -1.72 -9.97
CA THR A 83 -3.14 -0.77 -8.89
C THR A 83 -4.01 -1.37 -7.80
N THR A 84 -4.99 -2.23 -8.12
CA THR A 84 -5.77 -2.93 -7.10
C THR A 84 -4.93 -4.02 -6.43
N ALA A 85 -4.12 -4.77 -7.18
CA ALA A 85 -3.23 -5.78 -6.59
C ALA A 85 -2.20 -5.15 -5.63
N GLN A 86 -1.54 -4.06 -6.03
CA GLN A 86 -0.55 -3.39 -5.17
C GLN A 86 -1.21 -2.76 -3.93
N PHE A 87 -2.36 -2.12 -4.10
CA PHE A 87 -3.12 -1.55 -2.99
C PHE A 87 -3.51 -2.63 -2.00
N SER A 88 -4.01 -3.77 -2.50
CA SER A 88 -4.39 -4.91 -1.68
C SER A 88 -3.23 -5.48 -0.87
N ILE A 89 -2.04 -5.61 -1.48
CA ILE A 89 -0.84 -6.09 -0.79
C ILE A 89 -0.56 -5.20 0.43
N VAL A 90 -0.60 -3.87 0.26
CA VAL A 90 -0.34 -2.92 1.35
C VAL A 90 -1.46 -2.92 2.37
N MET A 91 -2.73 -2.97 1.96
CA MET A 91 -3.86 -2.96 2.88
C MET A 91 -4.00 -4.29 3.66
N ILE A 92 -3.54 -5.41 3.11
CA ILE A 92 -3.55 -6.69 3.82
C ILE A 92 -2.40 -6.74 4.84
N LEU A 93 -1.20 -6.31 4.44
CA LEU A 93 0.03 -6.47 5.24
C LEU A 93 0.37 -5.27 6.13
N ALA A 94 -0.13 -4.08 5.80
CA ALA A 94 0.41 -2.83 6.34
C ALA A 94 -0.65 -1.74 6.61
N ASN A 95 -1.94 -2.07 6.68
CA ASN A 95 -3.01 -1.11 6.93
C ASN A 95 -2.87 -0.38 8.28
N GLY A 96 -2.20 -0.99 9.27
CA GLY A 96 -1.90 -0.33 10.54
C GLY A 96 -1.10 0.97 10.38
N SER A 97 -0.26 1.07 9.36
CA SER A 97 0.56 2.27 9.09
C SER A 97 -0.27 3.50 8.71
N PHE A 98 -1.49 3.34 8.21
CA PHE A 98 -2.38 4.46 7.87
C PHE A 98 -2.89 5.22 9.09
N ARG A 99 -2.78 4.62 10.28
CA ARG A 99 -3.20 5.22 11.56
C ARG A 99 -2.02 5.79 12.35
N MET A 100 -0.81 5.68 11.81
CA MET A 100 0.41 6.01 12.55
C MET A 100 0.45 7.49 12.96
N ALA A 101 0.00 8.44 12.14
CA ALA A 101 -0.08 9.85 12.51
C ALA A 101 -1.00 10.07 13.74
N ARG A 102 -2.17 9.42 13.77
CA ARG A 102 -3.06 9.42 14.94
C ARG A 102 -2.36 8.85 16.17
N MET A 103 -1.72 7.69 16.01
CA MET A 103 -1.05 6.99 17.11
C MET A 103 0.10 7.83 17.68
N ILE A 104 0.82 8.57 16.83
CA ILE A 104 1.86 9.52 17.26
C ILE A 104 1.23 10.65 18.07
N ALA A 105 0.17 11.28 17.55
CA ALA A 105 -0.50 12.40 18.21
C ALA A 105 -1.09 12.02 19.59
N ASN A 106 -1.56 10.78 19.72
CA ASN A 106 -2.21 10.27 20.93
C ASN A 106 -1.25 9.59 21.92
N GLY A 107 0.04 9.46 21.61
CA GLY A 107 0.98 8.73 22.47
C GLY A 107 0.87 7.19 22.41
N GLU A 108 0.12 6.64 21.45
CA GLU A 108 -0.19 5.20 21.35
C GLU A 108 1.02 4.36 20.88
N ILE A 109 2.08 5.00 20.36
CA ILE A 109 3.32 4.33 19.96
C ILE A 109 4.06 3.70 21.16
N ASP A 110 3.81 4.17 22.39
CA ASP A 110 4.42 3.64 23.61
C ASP A 110 4.17 2.13 23.78
N ASN A 111 2.99 1.67 23.37
CA ASN A 111 2.63 0.25 23.39
C ASN A 111 3.57 -0.57 22.50
N PHE A 112 3.96 -0.05 21.34
CA PHE A 112 4.83 -0.72 20.38
C PHE A 112 6.31 -0.61 20.76
N LEU A 113 6.71 0.46 21.46
CA LEU A 113 8.05 0.59 22.01
C LEU A 113 8.38 -0.45 23.08
N SER A 114 7.36 -0.95 23.79
CA SER A 114 7.51 -2.00 24.79
C SER A 114 7.76 -3.39 24.19
N LEU A 115 7.44 -3.57 22.91
CA LEU A 115 7.52 -4.86 22.23
C LEU A 115 8.94 -5.10 21.67
N PRO A 116 9.40 -6.36 21.63
CA PRO A 116 10.82 -6.69 21.37
C PRO A 116 11.27 -6.56 19.90
N LYS A 117 10.38 -6.22 18.96
CA LYS A 117 10.68 -6.15 17.52
C LYS A 117 10.63 -4.72 17.01
N ASN A 118 10.97 -4.53 15.73
CA ASN A 118 10.97 -3.22 15.10
C ASN A 118 9.58 -2.56 15.15
N VAL A 119 9.52 -1.33 15.66
CA VAL A 119 8.27 -0.56 15.86
C VAL A 119 7.50 -0.35 14.56
N LEU A 120 8.16 0.06 13.47
CA LEU A 120 7.48 0.28 12.18
C LEU A 120 6.86 -1.01 11.64
N TRP A 121 7.59 -2.12 11.75
CA TRP A 121 7.09 -3.43 11.33
C TRP A 121 5.85 -3.85 12.14
N GLN A 122 5.88 -3.68 13.46
CA GLN A 122 4.74 -4.01 14.32
C GLN A 122 3.53 -3.12 14.05
N ILE A 123 3.73 -1.80 13.91
CA ILE A 123 2.66 -0.86 13.59
C ILE A 123 2.03 -1.23 12.25
N SER A 124 2.83 -1.52 11.24
CA SER A 124 2.34 -1.89 9.90
C SER A 124 1.38 -3.08 9.96
N LEU A 125 1.79 -4.16 10.65
CA LEU A 125 1.04 -5.41 10.73
C LEU A 125 -0.11 -5.40 11.76
N SER A 126 -0.28 -4.32 12.50
CA SER A 126 -1.29 -4.23 13.58
C SER A 126 -2.73 -4.33 13.09
N LYS A 127 -2.98 -4.12 11.79
CA LYS A 127 -4.31 -4.22 11.19
C LYS A 127 -4.23 -4.69 9.74
N THR A 128 -5.23 -5.46 9.33
CA THR A 128 -5.50 -5.89 7.95
C THR A 128 -6.85 -5.33 7.53
N GLU A 129 -6.95 -4.85 6.29
CA GLU A 129 -8.23 -4.43 5.71
C GLU A 129 -8.92 -5.62 5.03
N VAL A 130 -10.18 -5.89 5.39
CA VAL A 130 -10.91 -7.06 4.87
C VAL A 130 -11.35 -6.86 3.43
N SER A 131 -11.80 -5.64 3.07
CA SER A 131 -12.23 -5.34 1.70
C SER A 131 -11.10 -5.51 0.68
N ALA A 132 -9.84 -5.38 1.10
CA ALA A 132 -8.66 -5.55 0.25
C ALA A 132 -8.50 -6.96 -0.33
N PHE A 133 -9.12 -7.98 0.27
CA PHE A 133 -9.20 -9.29 -0.38
C PHE A 133 -10.08 -9.26 -1.64
N GLY A 134 -11.10 -8.40 -1.66
CA GLY A 134 -11.93 -8.15 -2.83
C GLY A 134 -11.14 -7.47 -3.94
N ASP A 135 -10.42 -6.40 -3.61
CA ASP A 135 -9.50 -5.69 -4.53
C ASP A 135 -8.46 -6.66 -5.15
N LEU A 136 -7.90 -7.57 -4.34
CA LEU A 136 -6.89 -8.53 -4.80
C LEU A 136 -7.47 -9.53 -5.80
N LEU A 137 -8.64 -10.09 -5.46
CA LEU A 137 -9.36 -11.01 -6.34
C LEU A 137 -9.76 -10.31 -7.64
N PHE A 138 -10.25 -9.07 -7.55
CA PHE A 138 -10.59 -8.27 -8.71
C PHE A 138 -9.37 -8.02 -9.60
N GLY A 139 -8.25 -7.60 -9.03
CA GLY A 139 -6.99 -7.35 -9.74
C GLY A 139 -6.49 -8.57 -10.52
N LEU A 140 -6.56 -9.76 -9.90
CA LEU A 140 -6.24 -11.01 -10.56
C LEU A 140 -7.21 -11.33 -11.71
N VAL A 141 -8.52 -11.16 -11.48
CA VAL A 141 -9.54 -11.42 -12.50
C VAL A 141 -9.36 -10.50 -13.70
N ILE A 142 -9.23 -9.18 -13.48
CA ILE A 142 -9.10 -8.21 -14.57
C ILE A 142 -7.77 -8.37 -15.33
N TYR A 143 -6.70 -8.80 -14.65
CA TYR A 143 -5.46 -9.22 -15.30
C TYR A 143 -5.72 -10.34 -16.33
N PHE A 144 -6.40 -11.42 -15.93
CA PHE A 144 -6.70 -12.53 -16.83
C PHE A 144 -7.64 -12.12 -17.98
N PHE A 145 -8.56 -11.18 -17.75
CA PHE A 145 -9.41 -10.61 -18.80
C PHE A 145 -8.65 -9.72 -19.79
N SER A 146 -7.50 -9.15 -19.41
CA SER A 146 -6.69 -8.31 -20.32
C SER A 146 -6.01 -9.08 -21.46
N GLY A 147 -6.10 -10.42 -21.47
CA GLY A 147 -5.80 -11.26 -22.63
C GLY A 147 -4.33 -11.63 -22.84
N ASN A 148 -3.46 -11.42 -21.84
CA ASN A 148 -2.09 -11.95 -21.87
C ASN A 148 -1.91 -13.02 -20.79
N LEU A 149 -1.95 -14.29 -21.19
CA LEU A 149 -1.96 -15.45 -20.27
C LEU A 149 -0.61 -16.18 -20.19
N SER A 150 0.47 -15.59 -20.67
CA SER A 150 1.79 -16.23 -20.58
C SER A 150 2.31 -16.23 -19.13
N PHE A 151 3.06 -17.27 -18.77
CA PHE A 151 3.70 -17.36 -17.45
C PHE A 151 4.64 -16.16 -17.18
N GLU A 152 5.32 -15.70 -18.22
CA GLU A 152 6.21 -14.52 -18.19
C GLU A 152 5.43 -13.24 -17.90
N SER A 153 4.28 -13.05 -18.54
CA SER A 153 3.40 -11.90 -18.29
C SER A 153 2.87 -11.91 -16.86
N PHE A 154 2.51 -13.08 -16.35
CA PHE A 154 2.02 -13.21 -14.97
C PHE A 154 3.12 -12.92 -13.96
N GLY A 155 4.33 -13.45 -14.19
CA GLY A 155 5.51 -13.12 -13.38
C GLY A 155 5.81 -11.62 -13.38
N LEU A 156 5.72 -10.96 -14.54
CA LEU A 156 5.91 -9.52 -14.64
C LEU A 156 4.81 -8.74 -13.91
N PHE A 157 3.55 -9.16 -14.02
CA PHE A 157 2.43 -8.58 -13.27
C PHE A 157 2.66 -8.63 -11.76
N ILE A 158 3.05 -9.80 -11.23
CA ILE A 158 3.34 -9.96 -9.80
C ILE A 158 4.53 -9.09 -9.40
N LEU A 159 5.61 -9.09 -10.17
CA LEU A 159 6.80 -8.28 -9.90
C LEU A 159 6.46 -6.79 -9.83
N LEU A 160 5.73 -6.26 -10.82
CA LEU A 160 5.34 -4.86 -10.88
C LEU A 160 4.37 -4.50 -9.73
N SER A 161 3.43 -5.38 -9.40
CA SER A 161 2.52 -5.19 -8.27
C SER A 161 3.25 -5.10 -6.93
N VAL A 162 4.30 -5.92 -6.74
CA VAL A 162 5.12 -5.87 -5.52
C VAL A 162 5.97 -4.60 -5.47
N ILE A 163 6.63 -4.21 -6.57
CA ILE A 163 7.46 -2.99 -6.58
C ILE A 163 6.60 -1.75 -6.36
N THR A 164 5.44 -1.65 -7.01
CA THR A 164 4.48 -0.54 -6.78
C THR A 164 3.96 -0.54 -5.34
N ALA A 165 3.65 -1.70 -4.76
CA ALA A 165 3.24 -1.81 -3.37
C ALA A 165 4.30 -1.28 -2.40
N VAL A 166 5.59 -1.57 -2.66
CA VAL A 166 6.70 -1.01 -1.87
C VAL A 166 6.74 0.51 -1.98
N ILE A 167 6.64 1.08 -3.19
CA ILE A 167 6.64 2.54 -3.40
C ILE A 167 5.44 3.18 -2.68
N PHE A 168 4.26 2.59 -2.82
CA PHE A 168 3.04 3.07 -2.19
C PHE A 168 3.16 3.00 -0.65
N PHE A 169 3.63 1.89 -0.09
CA PHE A 169 3.89 1.76 1.35
C PHE A 169 4.91 2.78 1.85
N ASN A 170 6.01 2.99 1.13
CA ASN A 170 7.03 3.99 1.50
C ASN A 170 6.42 5.40 1.58
N PHE A 171 5.55 5.76 0.64
CA PHE A 171 4.83 7.03 0.68
C PHE A 171 3.96 7.16 1.92
N ILE A 172 3.19 6.12 2.28
CA ILE A 172 2.39 6.11 3.52
C ILE A 172 3.28 6.28 4.75
N VAL A 173 4.40 5.57 4.85
CA VAL A 173 5.31 5.70 5.99
C VAL A 173 5.90 7.11 6.07
N ILE A 174 6.34 7.69 4.95
CA ILE A 174 6.90 9.06 4.92
C ILE A 174 5.85 10.06 5.40
N THR A 175 4.67 10.05 4.81
CA THR A 175 3.61 11.03 5.11
C THR A 175 3.11 10.92 6.55
N GLN A 176 2.87 9.70 7.03
CA GLN A 176 2.41 9.46 8.39
C GLN A 176 3.48 9.82 9.44
N SER A 177 4.76 9.61 9.12
CA SER A 177 5.88 9.97 10.01
C SER A 177 6.06 11.48 10.18
N ILE A 178 5.45 12.33 9.34
CA ILE A 178 5.49 13.80 9.52
C ILE A 178 4.86 14.21 10.85
N ALA A 179 3.90 13.43 11.37
CA ALA A 179 3.29 13.66 12.68
C ALA A 179 4.32 13.70 13.82
N PHE A 180 5.46 12.99 13.72
CA PHE A 180 6.53 13.08 14.72
C PHE A 180 7.12 14.49 14.88
N PHE A 181 6.98 15.33 13.86
CA PHE A 181 7.56 16.68 13.85
C PHE A 181 6.51 17.77 14.06
N THR A 182 5.24 17.47 13.82
CA THR A 182 4.15 18.46 13.76
C THR A 182 2.99 18.16 14.72
N GLY A 183 2.89 16.95 15.28
CA GLY A 183 1.82 16.51 16.16
C GLY A 183 0.51 16.24 15.43
N ASN A 184 -0.18 17.29 14.97
CA ASN A 184 -1.51 17.19 14.36
C ASN A 184 -1.45 17.08 12.83
N PHE A 185 -1.00 15.94 12.31
CA PHE A 185 -0.84 15.69 10.86
C PHE A 185 -1.77 14.61 10.30
N GLU A 186 -2.67 14.05 11.10
CA GLU A 186 -3.53 12.93 10.69
C GLU A 186 -4.36 13.28 9.45
N GLU A 187 -5.13 14.37 9.50
CA GLU A 187 -6.00 14.78 8.39
C GLU A 187 -5.21 15.09 7.11
N ALA A 188 -4.04 15.72 7.24
CA ALA A 188 -3.17 16.00 6.12
C ALA A 188 -2.62 14.71 5.49
N ALA A 189 -2.24 13.72 6.30
CA ALA A 189 -1.79 12.42 5.81
C ALA A 189 -2.93 11.66 5.09
N VAL A 190 -4.15 11.72 5.61
CA VAL A 190 -5.35 11.16 4.97
C VAL A 190 -5.62 11.83 3.62
N GLN A 191 -5.54 13.16 3.55
CA GLN A 191 -5.75 13.89 2.30
C GLN A 191 -4.66 13.60 1.26
N LEU A 192 -3.40 13.46 1.68
CA LEU A 192 -2.29 13.07 0.80
C LEU A 192 -2.48 11.66 0.23
N PHE A 193 -2.98 10.73 1.05
CA PHE A 193 -3.35 9.39 0.61
C PHE A 193 -4.47 9.42 -0.44
N HIS A 194 -5.57 10.13 -0.17
CA HIS A 194 -6.67 10.25 -1.13
C HIS A 194 -6.25 10.95 -2.42
N ALA A 195 -5.38 11.97 -2.32
CA ALA A 195 -4.80 12.59 -3.49
C ALA A 195 -4.01 11.58 -4.32
N LEU A 196 -3.10 10.80 -3.68
CA LEU A 196 -2.33 9.77 -4.38
C LEU A 196 -3.25 8.76 -5.08
N LEU A 197 -4.23 8.20 -4.37
CA LEU A 197 -5.20 7.27 -4.95
C LEU A 197 -5.94 7.86 -6.15
N GLY A 198 -6.39 9.11 -6.01
CA GLY A 198 -7.08 9.83 -7.08
C GLY A 198 -6.24 9.95 -8.36
N PHE A 199 -4.91 10.08 -8.26
CA PHE A 199 -4.06 10.12 -9.44
C PHE A 199 -3.71 8.74 -10.00
N THR A 200 -3.73 7.69 -9.17
CA THR A 200 -3.36 6.34 -9.61
C THR A 200 -4.49 5.61 -10.35
N LEU A 201 -5.75 6.04 -10.20
CA LEU A 201 -6.92 5.39 -10.82
C LEU A 201 -7.25 5.92 -12.23
N TYR A 202 -6.47 6.85 -12.77
CA TYR A 202 -6.71 7.45 -14.08
C TYR A 202 -5.52 7.24 -15.01
N PRO A 203 -5.77 7.05 -16.32
CA PRO A 203 -4.73 7.05 -17.34
C PRO A 203 -3.91 8.34 -17.28
N GLN A 204 -2.59 8.22 -17.43
CA GLN A 204 -1.71 9.40 -17.33
C GLN A 204 -1.87 10.43 -18.43
N THR A 205 -2.53 10.05 -19.52
CA THR A 205 -3.00 10.96 -20.56
C THR A 205 -4.05 11.95 -20.08
N ALA A 206 -4.53 11.85 -18.83
CA ALA A 206 -5.37 12.85 -18.20
C ALA A 206 -4.57 14.04 -17.62
N PHE A 207 -3.27 13.89 -17.34
CA PHE A 207 -2.50 14.88 -16.56
C PHE A 207 -1.52 15.68 -17.42
N PHE A 208 -1.61 17.02 -17.35
CA PHE A 208 -0.77 17.97 -18.09
C PHE A 208 -0.20 19.07 -17.20
N GLY A 209 0.89 19.70 -17.68
CA GLY A 209 1.51 20.85 -17.04
C GLY A 209 1.89 20.57 -15.58
N ILE A 210 1.39 21.42 -14.67
CA ILE A 210 1.70 21.35 -13.24
C ILE A 210 1.23 20.04 -12.60
N LEU A 211 0.09 19.48 -13.03
CA LEU A 211 -0.42 18.23 -12.47
C LEU A 211 0.53 17.07 -12.76
N LYS A 212 1.12 17.03 -13.96
CA LYS A 212 2.14 16.04 -14.31
C LYS A 212 3.36 16.13 -13.39
N ILE A 213 3.83 17.35 -13.11
CA ILE A 213 4.96 17.58 -12.19
C ILE A 213 4.61 17.10 -10.78
N ILE A 214 3.41 17.39 -10.29
CA ILE A 214 2.94 16.92 -8.98
C ILE A 214 2.94 15.38 -8.91
N THR A 215 2.41 14.71 -9.94
CA THR A 215 2.38 13.22 -10.03
C THR A 215 3.74 12.55 -10.24
N LEU A 216 4.78 13.33 -10.51
CA LEU A 216 6.16 12.85 -10.64
C LEU A 216 7.01 13.15 -9.40
N THR A 217 6.69 14.21 -8.66
CA THR A 217 7.52 14.74 -7.58
C THR A 217 6.88 14.55 -6.21
N ILE A 218 5.77 15.24 -5.94
CA ILE A 218 5.09 15.23 -4.63
C ILE A 218 4.38 13.91 -4.39
N LEU A 219 3.66 13.45 -5.41
CA LEU A 219 2.93 12.19 -5.40
C LEU A 219 3.66 11.22 -6.32
N PRO A 220 4.05 10.01 -5.86
CA PRO A 220 4.71 9.03 -6.71
C PRO A 220 3.74 8.31 -7.68
N ALA A 221 2.67 8.98 -8.11
CA ALA A 221 1.59 8.38 -8.88
C ALA A 221 2.06 7.84 -10.25
N PHE A 222 3.03 8.51 -10.90
CA PHE A 222 3.63 7.99 -12.14
C PHE A 222 4.27 6.61 -11.96
N PHE A 223 5.05 6.46 -10.90
CA PHE A 223 5.74 5.20 -10.61
C PHE A 223 4.79 4.10 -10.13
N ILE A 224 3.62 4.46 -9.58
CA ILE A 224 2.62 3.51 -9.09
C ILE A 224 1.63 3.08 -10.20
N ALA A 225 1.27 3.97 -11.13
CA ALA A 225 0.20 3.70 -12.09
C ALA A 225 0.66 3.68 -13.56
N ALA A 226 1.49 4.63 -14.00
CA ALA A 226 1.82 4.78 -15.42
C ALA A 226 2.97 3.88 -15.87
N LEU A 227 4.11 4.02 -15.19
CA LEU A 227 5.34 3.33 -15.53
C LEU A 227 5.19 1.80 -15.50
N PRO A 228 4.51 1.16 -14.52
CA PRO A 228 4.30 -0.29 -14.57
C PRO A 228 3.47 -0.71 -15.79
N VAL A 229 2.46 0.05 -16.20
CA VAL A 229 1.68 -0.26 -17.41
C VAL A 229 2.54 -0.14 -18.67
N GLU A 230 3.41 0.86 -18.74
CA GLU A 230 4.35 1.02 -19.85
C GLU A 230 5.32 -0.17 -19.95
N ILE A 231 5.90 -0.59 -18.82
CA ILE A 231 6.77 -1.78 -18.74
C ILE A 231 6.00 -3.05 -19.10
N PHE A 232 4.75 -3.16 -18.64
CA PHE A 232 3.90 -4.31 -18.91
C PHE A 232 3.53 -4.41 -20.40
N ARG A 233 3.32 -3.27 -21.06
CA ARG A 233 3.06 -3.20 -22.51
C ARG A 233 4.29 -3.52 -23.33
N ASN A 234 5.42 -2.89 -23.02
CA ASN A 234 6.68 -3.03 -23.74
C ASN A 234 7.82 -3.14 -22.72
N PHE A 235 8.21 -4.38 -22.43
CA PHE A 235 9.23 -4.63 -21.41
C PHE A 235 10.53 -3.89 -21.74
N ASN A 236 10.97 -3.08 -20.78
CA ASN A 236 12.20 -2.31 -20.88
C ASN A 236 12.97 -2.40 -19.56
N ILE A 237 14.18 -2.97 -19.62
CA ILE A 237 15.03 -3.17 -18.43
C ILE A 237 15.45 -1.85 -17.79
N PHE A 238 15.62 -0.78 -18.56
CA PHE A 238 15.95 0.54 -18.04
C PHE A 238 14.80 1.11 -17.23
N SER A 239 13.56 1.05 -17.75
CA SER A 239 12.36 1.50 -17.04
C SER A 239 12.11 0.70 -15.76
N LEU A 240 12.31 -0.63 -15.80
CA LEU A 240 12.23 -1.48 -14.62
C LEU A 240 13.32 -1.12 -13.59
N SER A 241 14.56 -0.91 -14.03
CA SER A 241 15.68 -0.54 -13.15
C SER A 241 15.44 0.83 -12.51
N LEU A 242 14.90 1.79 -13.27
CA LEU A 242 14.51 3.10 -12.76
C LEU A 242 13.44 2.97 -11.67
N MET A 243 12.43 2.12 -11.88
CA MET A 243 11.36 1.87 -10.92
C MET A 243 11.89 1.21 -9.63
N ILE A 244 12.79 0.23 -9.75
CA ILE A 244 13.47 -0.40 -8.60
C ILE A 244 14.34 0.61 -7.86
N GLY A 245 15.11 1.43 -8.58
CA GLY A 245 15.93 2.50 -7.99
C GLY A 245 15.07 3.50 -7.22
N PHE A 246 13.93 3.90 -7.77
CA PHE A 246 12.98 4.79 -7.09
C PHE A 246 12.37 4.14 -5.83
N ALA A 247 12.01 2.85 -5.89
CA ALA A 247 11.55 2.09 -4.72
C ALA A 247 12.62 2.04 -3.62
N ALA A 248 13.90 1.83 -3.97
CA ALA A 248 15.00 1.83 -3.02
C ALA A 248 15.23 3.20 -2.39
N ILE A 249 15.25 4.27 -3.19
CA ILE A 249 15.42 5.65 -2.70
C ILE A 249 14.30 6.01 -1.73
N THR A 250 13.04 5.79 -2.13
CA THR A 250 11.88 6.07 -1.26
C THR A 250 11.89 5.22 0.00
N PHE A 251 12.38 3.97 -0.06
CA PHE A 251 12.54 3.12 1.12
C PHE A 251 13.55 3.71 2.11
N PHE A 252 14.72 4.14 1.63
CA PHE A 252 15.71 4.78 2.50
C PHE A 252 15.18 6.07 3.13
N ILE A 253 14.44 6.88 2.36
CA ILE A 253 13.80 8.09 2.88
C ILE A 253 12.76 7.74 3.95
N ALA A 254 11.88 6.77 3.70
CA ALA A 254 10.87 6.32 4.65
C ALA A 254 11.49 5.87 5.99
N ILE A 255 12.51 5.01 5.92
CA ILE A 255 13.22 4.53 7.11
C ILE A 255 13.95 5.68 7.83
N PHE A 256 14.57 6.59 7.09
CA PHE A 256 15.26 7.75 7.66
C PHE A 256 14.29 8.68 8.39
N VAL A 257 13.20 9.09 7.74
CA VAL A 257 12.18 9.99 8.30
C VAL A 257 11.55 9.35 9.53
N PHE A 258 11.13 8.08 9.45
CA PHE A 258 10.55 7.36 10.57
C PHE A 258 11.52 7.26 11.76
N LYS A 259 12.77 6.82 11.54
CA LYS A 259 13.76 6.69 12.63
C LYS A 259 14.12 8.03 13.25
N LYS A 260 14.24 9.09 12.44
CA LYS A 260 14.52 10.45 12.93
C LYS A 260 13.34 10.99 13.73
N GLY A 261 12.11 10.74 13.28
CA GLY A 261 10.89 11.09 14.00
C GLY A 261 10.77 10.35 15.32
N LEU A 262 10.98 9.03 15.32
CA LEU A 262 10.92 8.19 16.52
C LEU A 262 11.92 8.61 17.60
N ARG A 263 13.10 9.11 17.22
CA ARG A 263 14.09 9.66 18.18
C ARG A 263 13.65 10.97 18.84
N ARG A 264 12.74 11.70 18.20
CA ARG A 264 12.19 12.98 18.67
C ARG A 264 10.88 12.79 19.42
N TYR A 265 10.29 11.61 19.32
CA TYR A 265 9.06 11.26 19.97
C TYR A 265 9.26 11.23 21.49
N GLU A 266 8.57 12.13 22.17
CA GLU A 266 8.47 12.17 23.63
C GLU A 266 7.21 11.40 24.02
N SER A 267 7.36 10.42 24.92
CA SER A 267 6.22 9.60 25.38
C SER A 267 5.10 10.50 25.84
N GLY A 268 3.94 10.32 25.23
CA GLY A 268 2.72 11.02 25.56
C GLY A 268 2.20 10.50 26.88
N ASN A 269 2.80 10.94 28.00
CA ASN A 269 2.20 10.81 29.32
C ASN A 269 1.04 11.82 29.41
N LEU A 270 0.07 11.71 28.49
CA LEU A 270 -1.25 12.28 28.63
C LEU A 270 -1.90 11.48 29.76
N ILE A 271 -1.64 11.93 30.99
CA ILE A 271 -2.57 11.74 32.10
C ILE A 271 -3.88 12.27 31.54
N ASN A 272 -4.74 11.36 31.07
CA ASN A 272 -6.11 11.62 30.67
C ASN A 272 -6.85 12.08 31.92
N ILE A 273 -6.63 13.32 32.34
CA ILE A 273 -7.53 14.04 33.22
C ILE A 273 -8.70 14.42 32.31
N LYS A 274 -9.59 13.45 32.10
CA LYS A 274 -10.96 13.75 31.73
C LYS A 274 -11.54 14.53 32.91
N ILE A 275 -11.55 15.86 32.81
CA ILE A 275 -12.38 16.74 33.65
C ILE A 275 -13.79 16.72 33.06
#